data_AF-A0A969L9I3-F1
#
_entry.id   AF-A0A969L9I3-F1
#
_cell.length_a   1.000
_cell.length_b   1.000
_cell.length_c   1.000
_cell.angle_alpha   90.00
_cell.angle_beta   90.00
_cell.angle_gamma   90.00
#
_symmetry.space_group_name_H-M   'P 1'
#
loop_
_entity.id
_entity.type
_entity.pdbx_description
1 polymer ?
#
loop_
_entity_poly.entity_id
_entity_poly.type
_entity_poly.pdbx_seq_one_letter_code
_entity_poly.pdbx_strand_id
1 'polypeptide(L)'
;MGTELRIAGGEVQDKQPRGASPGTSITIKNLFYNVPVRRQFLKSERAEFGAISSVVQNYALAYPVVRFQLFHDSKPVFQSSGSGRLIDVFAELYGTPLARKMLPIDGTDPLAPDALQVTGIVSPPGEACKTVAVCICLSISA
;
A
#
# COMPACT_ATOMS: atom_id res chain seq x y z
N MET A 1 18.99 -19.33 -8.81
CA MET A 1 18.68 -19.23 -10.26
C MET A 1 17.32 -18.58 -10.38
N GLY A 2 17.23 -17.40 -11.02
CA GLY A 2 15.95 -16.74 -11.31
C GLY A 2 15.57 -16.91 -12.79
N THR A 3 14.37 -16.48 -13.16
CA THR A 3 13.90 -16.45 -14.56
C THR A 3 13.43 -15.04 -14.89
N GLU A 4 13.91 -14.48 -16.00
CA GLU A 4 13.34 -13.28 -16.61
C GLU A 4 12.25 -13.69 -17.59
N LEU A 5 11.07 -13.09 -17.44
CA LEU A 5 9.94 -13.28 -18.35
C LEU A 5 9.58 -11.92 -18.94
N ARG A 6 9.59 -11.81 -20.27
CA ARG A 6 9.16 -10.61 -20.99
C ARG A 6 7.83 -10.87 -21.66
N ILE A 7 6.84 -10.02 -21.37
CA ILE A 7 5.49 -10.12 -21.91
C ILE A 7 5.16 -8.80 -22.60
N ALA A 8 4.63 -8.88 -23.83
CA ALA A 8 4.12 -7.73 -24.56
C ALA A 8 2.75 -8.09 -25.13
N GLY A 9 1.75 -7.24 -24.89
CA GLY A 9 0.41 -7.41 -25.48
C GLY A 9 -0.37 -8.63 -24.96
N GLY A 10 0.08 -9.23 -23.86
CA GLY A 10 -0.48 -10.48 -23.33
C GLY A 10 0.26 -11.74 -23.81
N GLU A 11 1.23 -11.60 -24.73
CA GLU A 11 2.01 -12.72 -25.25
C GLU A 11 3.41 -12.75 -24.64
N VAL A 12 3.88 -13.95 -24.30
CA VAL A 12 5.25 -14.16 -23.83
C VAL A 12 6.20 -13.99 -25.01
N GLN A 13 7.04 -12.96 -24.93
CA GLN A 13 8.04 -12.64 -25.94
C GLN A 13 9.33 -13.41 -25.72
N ASP A 14 9.72 -13.57 -24.45
CA ASP A 14 11.00 -14.16 -24.08
C ASP A 14 10.95 -14.70 -22.66
N LYS A 15 11.67 -15.80 -22.43
CA LYS A 15 11.81 -16.48 -21.14
C LYS A 15 13.22 -17.03 -21.04
N GLN A 16 14.04 -16.41 -20.21
CA GLN A 16 15.45 -16.78 -20.07
C GLN A 16 15.91 -16.81 -18.61
N PRO A 17 16.87 -17.69 -18.26
CA PRO A 17 17.44 -17.72 -16.92
C PRO A 17 18.18 -16.42 -16.63
N ARG A 18 17.98 -15.86 -15.43
CA ARG A 18 18.62 -14.63 -14.98
C ARG A 18 19.05 -14.74 -13.53
N GLY A 19 20.20 -14.16 -13.19
CA GLY A 19 20.57 -13.93 -11.79
C GLY A 19 19.55 -13.00 -11.12
N ALA A 20 18.92 -13.47 -10.05
CA ALA A 20 18.00 -12.69 -9.23
C ALA A 20 18.12 -13.13 -7.77
N SER A 21 18.07 -12.16 -6.86
CA SER A 21 17.92 -12.41 -5.43
C SER A 21 16.53 -13.00 -5.13
N PRO A 22 16.35 -13.67 -3.98
CA PRO A 22 15.03 -14.12 -3.54
C PRO A 22 14.01 -12.97 -3.55
N GLY A 23 12.86 -13.21 -4.16
CA GLY A 23 11.81 -12.22 -4.35
C GLY A 23 11.33 -12.14 -5.80
N THR A 24 10.57 -11.10 -6.11
CA THR A 24 10.05 -10.87 -7.46
C THR A 24 10.19 -9.39 -7.80
N SER A 25 10.75 -9.11 -8.97
CA SER A 25 10.84 -7.76 -9.52
C SER A 25 10.00 -7.70 -10.78
N ILE A 26 9.07 -6.75 -10.82
CA ILE A 26 8.19 -6.51 -11.96
C ILE A 26 8.52 -5.13 -12.51
N THR A 27 8.84 -5.06 -13.80
CA THR A 27 9.08 -3.80 -14.50
C THR A 27 8.03 -3.61 -15.58
N ILE A 28 7.22 -2.56 -15.46
CA ILE A 28 6.17 -2.22 -16.42
C ILE A 28 6.63 -0.99 -17.21
N LYS A 29 6.59 -1.07 -18.54
CA LYS A 29 6.94 0.03 -19.45
C LYS A 29 5.82 0.22 -20.47
N ASN A 30 5.63 1.46 -20.93
CA ASN A 30 4.64 1.81 -21.96
C ASN A 30 3.23 1.27 -21.64
N LEU A 31 2.72 1.60 -20.45
CA LEU A 31 1.39 1.20 -20.01
C LEU A 31 0.33 1.65 -21.05
N PHE A 32 -0.54 0.74 -21.46
CA PHE A 32 -1.58 0.94 -22.49
C PHE A 32 -1.09 1.21 -23.91
N TYR A 33 0.12 0.80 -24.29
CA TYR A 33 0.62 0.98 -25.67
C TYR A 33 -0.30 0.36 -26.73
N ASN A 34 -0.95 -0.77 -26.43
CA ASN A 34 -1.82 -1.52 -27.34
C ASN A 34 -3.31 -1.15 -27.23
N VAL A 35 -3.70 -0.26 -26.31
CA VAL A 35 -5.10 0.15 -26.11
C VAL A 35 -5.19 1.69 -26.08
N PRO A 36 -5.26 2.35 -27.25
CA PRO A 36 -5.10 3.81 -27.37
C PRO A 36 -6.20 4.58 -26.62
N VAL A 37 -7.42 4.05 -26.60
CA VAL A 37 -8.55 4.66 -25.89
C VAL A 37 -8.26 4.74 -24.38
N ARG A 38 -7.74 3.67 -23.75
CA ARG A 38 -7.35 3.68 -22.32
C ARG A 38 -6.24 4.68 -22.03
N ARG A 39 -5.30 4.87 -22.98
CA ARG A 39 -4.24 5.86 -22.85
C ARG A 39 -4.78 7.29 -22.84
N GLN A 40 -5.84 7.59 -23.59
CA GLN A 40 -6.50 8.90 -23.60
C GLN A 40 -7.33 9.17 -22.35
N PHE A 41 -7.72 8.13 -21.61
CA PHE A 41 -8.42 8.25 -20.32
C PHE A 41 -7.50 8.51 -19.13
N LEU A 42 -6.18 8.40 -19.30
CA LEU A 42 -5.24 8.78 -18.26
C LEU A 42 -5.38 10.27 -17.94
N LYS A 43 -5.44 10.59 -16.64
CA LYS A 43 -5.41 11.98 -16.18
C LYS A 43 -3.99 12.54 -16.32
N SER A 44 -3.76 13.72 -15.74
CA SER A 44 -2.40 14.27 -15.64
C SER A 44 -1.49 13.34 -14.82
N GLU A 45 -0.19 13.36 -15.12
CA GLU A 45 0.82 12.57 -14.41
C GLU A 45 0.73 12.77 -12.88
N ARG A 46 0.50 14.01 -12.45
CA ARG A 46 0.32 14.36 -11.03
C ARG A 46 -0.89 13.68 -10.41
N ALA A 47 -2.01 13.58 -11.13
CA ALA A 47 -3.23 12.95 -10.64
C ALA A 47 -3.07 11.42 -10.53
N GLU A 48 -2.49 10.79 -11.54
CA GLU A 48 -2.20 9.35 -11.54
C GLU A 48 -1.18 8.99 -10.45
N PHE A 49 -0.12 9.78 -10.29
CA PHE A 49 0.83 9.62 -9.21
C PHE A 49 0.15 9.75 -7.83
N GLY A 50 -0.76 10.71 -7.66
CA GLY A 50 -1.55 10.85 -6.44
C GLY A 50 -2.41 9.61 -6.13
N ALA A 51 -2.98 8.97 -7.15
CA ALA A 51 -3.72 7.73 -7.01
C ALA A 51 -2.80 6.57 -6.59
N ILE A 52 -1.64 6.43 -7.25
CA ILE A 52 -0.63 5.41 -6.91
C ILE A 52 -0.14 5.59 -5.46
N SER A 53 0.19 6.83 -5.09
CA SER A 53 0.63 7.17 -3.74
C SER A 53 -0.43 6.75 -2.71
N SER A 54 -1.69 7.12 -2.92
CA SER A 54 -2.79 6.75 -2.02
C SER A 54 -2.91 5.23 -1.83
N VAL A 55 -2.78 4.45 -2.92
CA VAL A 55 -2.84 2.99 -2.84
C VAL A 55 -1.68 2.43 -2.00
N VAL A 56 -0.45 2.88 -2.26
CA VAL A 56 0.73 2.40 -1.50
C VAL A 56 0.62 2.77 -0.02
N GLN A 57 0.14 3.97 0.30
CA GLN A 57 -0.05 4.44 1.67
C GLN A 57 -1.13 3.62 2.40
N ASN A 58 -2.24 3.29 1.72
CA ASN A 58 -3.28 2.42 2.28
C ASN A 58 -2.75 1.02 2.59
N TYR A 59 -1.94 0.44 1.70
CA TYR A 59 -1.29 -0.85 1.98
C TYR A 59 -0.30 -0.78 3.14
N ALA A 60 0.43 0.33 3.27
CA ALA A 60 1.32 0.53 4.41
C ALA A 60 0.57 0.60 5.74
N LEU A 61 -0.61 1.23 5.78
CA LEU A 61 -1.47 1.27 6.96
C LEU A 61 -2.12 -0.10 7.26
N ALA A 62 -2.50 -0.85 6.23
CA ALA A 62 -3.08 -2.19 6.38
C ALA A 62 -2.05 -3.22 6.85
N TYR A 63 -0.79 -3.08 6.44
CA TYR A 63 0.30 -4.01 6.75
C TYR A 63 1.50 -3.29 7.36
N PRO A 64 1.41 -2.80 8.61
CA PRO A 64 2.46 -1.99 9.25
C PRO A 64 3.75 -2.77 9.53
N VAL A 65 3.71 -4.10 9.45
CA VAL A 65 4.89 -4.99 9.57
C VAL A 65 5.74 -4.96 8.29
N VAL A 66 5.15 -4.59 7.15
CA VAL A 66 5.83 -4.56 5.86
C VAL A 66 6.42 -3.17 5.63
N ARG A 67 7.70 -3.13 5.23
CA ARG A 67 8.38 -1.90 4.84
C ARG A 67 8.04 -1.55 3.40
N PHE A 68 7.40 -0.41 3.19
CA PHE A 68 7.10 0.15 1.87
C PHE A 68 8.04 1.30 1.55
N GLN A 69 8.46 1.40 0.30
CA GLN A 69 9.23 2.52 -0.23
C GLN A 69 8.64 2.91 -1.59
N LEU A 70 8.33 4.20 -1.75
CA LEU A 70 7.82 4.77 -2.98
C LEU A 70 8.78 5.85 -3.47
N PHE A 71 9.23 5.70 -4.71
CA PHE A 71 10.08 6.67 -5.40
C PHE A 71 9.34 7.23 -6.61
N HIS A 72 9.54 8.52 -6.87
CA HIS A 72 9.07 9.20 -8.07
C HIS A 72 10.21 10.04 -8.62
N ASP A 73 10.54 9.88 -9.90
CA ASP A 73 11.67 10.56 -10.56
C ASP A 73 12.96 10.52 -9.74
N SER A 74 13.33 9.32 -9.26
CA SER A 74 14.50 9.04 -8.41
C SER A 74 14.48 9.68 -7.01
N LYS A 75 13.42 10.41 -6.64
CA LYS A 75 13.27 11.00 -5.30
C LYS A 75 12.40 10.11 -4.42
N PRO A 76 12.80 9.87 -3.15
CA PRO A 76 11.93 9.19 -2.20
C PRO A 76 10.73 10.08 -1.88
N VAL A 77 9.53 9.55 -2.07
CA VAL A 77 8.28 10.25 -1.77
C VAL A 77 7.67 9.77 -0.47
N PHE A 78 7.74 8.46 -0.23
CA PHE A 78 7.22 7.85 0.99
C PHE A 78 8.07 6.64 1.37
N GLN A 79 8.25 6.44 2.67
CA GLN A 79 8.88 5.25 3.21
C GLN A 79 8.24 4.95 4.56
N SER A 80 7.85 3.68 4.77
CA SER A 80 7.45 3.21 6.09
C SER A 80 8.63 2.63 6.86
N SER A 81 8.54 2.61 8.19
CA SER A 81 9.49 1.91 9.07
C SER A 81 9.34 0.39 9.02
N GLY A 82 8.13 -0.13 8.78
CA GLY A 82 7.85 -1.56 8.90
C GLY A 82 7.92 -2.05 10.37
N SER A 83 7.68 -1.17 11.34
CA SER A 83 7.82 -1.47 12.77
C SER A 83 6.75 -2.43 13.32
N GLY A 84 5.70 -2.71 12.54
CA GLY A 84 4.53 -3.46 12.98
C GLY A 84 3.49 -2.61 13.71
N ARG A 85 3.81 -1.34 14.05
CA ARG A 85 2.87 -0.46 14.74
C ARG A 85 2.20 0.48 13.75
N LEU A 86 0.87 0.40 13.67
CA LEU A 86 0.06 1.26 12.79
C LEU A 86 0.30 2.75 13.05
N ILE A 87 0.47 3.13 14.33
CA ILE A 87 0.68 4.53 14.72
C ILE A 87 1.99 5.13 14.16
N ASP A 88 3.03 4.32 13.98
CA ASP A 88 4.31 4.78 13.43
C ASP A 88 4.15 5.08 11.95
N VAL A 89 3.51 4.17 11.21
CA VAL A 89 3.20 4.36 9.79
C VAL A 89 2.29 5.57 9.59
N PHE A 90 1.31 5.77 10.48
CA PHE A 90 0.46 6.95 10.44
C PHE A 90 1.25 8.25 10.68
N ALA A 91 2.21 8.25 11.63
CA ALA A 91 3.09 9.39 11.88
C ALA A 91 4.00 9.71 10.69
N GLU A 92 4.46 8.68 9.97
CA GLU A 92 5.27 8.82 8.74
C GLU A 92 4.47 9.42 7.58
N LEU A 93 3.15 9.18 7.55
CA LEU A 93 2.25 9.68 6.50
C LEU A 93 1.72 11.09 6.77
N TYR A 94 1.22 11.32 7.99
CA TYR A 94 0.46 12.53 8.33
C TYR A 94 1.16 13.41 9.37
N GLY A 95 2.32 12.98 9.86
CA GLY A 95 3.12 13.68 10.84
C GLY A 95 2.83 13.27 12.28
N THR A 96 3.88 13.34 13.10
CA THR A 96 3.84 13.03 14.54
C THR A 96 2.79 13.83 15.35
N PRO A 97 2.56 15.13 15.10
CA PRO A 97 1.59 15.90 15.89
C PRO A 97 0.16 15.34 15.82
N LEU A 98 -0.22 14.83 14.64
CA LEU A 98 -1.53 14.25 14.41
C LEU A 98 -1.61 12.83 14.97
N ALA A 99 -0.55 12.03 14.76
CA ALA A 99 -0.47 10.67 15.29
C ALA A 99 -0.66 10.61 16.81
N ARG A 100 -0.05 11.54 17.56
CA ARG A 100 -0.15 11.57 19.03
C ARG A 100 -1.57 11.76 19.58
N LYS A 101 -2.48 12.28 18.76
CA LYS A 101 -3.85 12.58 19.15
C LYS A 101 -4.82 11.46 18.77
N MET A 102 -4.36 10.51 17.95
CA MET A 102 -5.17 9.38 17.52
C MET A 102 -5.47 8.47 18.71
N LEU A 103 -6.72 8.01 18.75
CA LEU A 103 -7.21 7.08 19.75
C LEU A 103 -7.15 5.66 19.17
N PRO A 104 -6.52 4.70 19.86
CA PRO A 104 -6.53 3.30 19.43
C PRO A 104 -7.93 2.70 19.59
N ILE A 105 -8.32 1.89 18.62
CA ILE A 105 -9.49 1.02 18.67
C ILE A 105 -8.96 -0.40 18.83
N ASP A 106 -9.35 -1.05 19.93
CA ASP A 106 -9.12 -2.47 20.16
C ASP A 106 -10.48 -3.14 20.40
N GLY A 107 -11.02 -3.73 19.35
CA GLY A 107 -12.26 -4.50 19.35
C GLY A 107 -12.00 -6.01 19.32
N THR A 108 -10.84 -6.45 19.78
CA THR A 108 -10.52 -7.88 19.90
C THR A 108 -11.31 -8.46 21.08
N ASP A 109 -12.32 -9.28 20.80
CA ASP A 109 -13.05 -10.03 21.85
C ASP A 109 -12.40 -11.40 22.06
N PRO A 110 -11.76 -11.67 23.22
CA PRO A 110 -11.12 -12.95 23.50
C PRO A 110 -12.11 -14.12 23.59
N LEU A 111 -13.40 -13.84 23.85
CA LEU A 111 -14.43 -14.86 24.04
C LEU A 111 -15.16 -15.22 22.73
N ALA A 112 -15.00 -14.41 21.68
CA ALA A 112 -15.65 -14.60 20.39
C ALA A 112 -14.64 -14.37 19.23
N PRO A 113 -13.63 -15.26 19.08
CA PRO A 113 -12.59 -15.09 18.07
C PRO A 113 -13.14 -15.14 16.63
N ASP A 114 -14.28 -15.79 16.40
CA ASP A 114 -14.95 -15.88 15.08
C ASP A 114 -15.91 -14.70 14.80
N ALA A 115 -16.07 -13.78 15.75
CA ALA A 115 -16.87 -12.58 15.55
C ALA A 115 -16.08 -11.52 14.76
N LEU A 116 -16.81 -10.55 14.21
CA LEU A 116 -16.23 -9.39 13.53
C LEU A 116 -15.37 -8.58 14.51
N GLN A 117 -14.06 -8.52 14.26
CA GLN A 117 -13.14 -7.71 15.07
C GLN A 117 -12.82 -6.40 14.37
N VAL A 118 -12.85 -5.31 15.12
CA VAL A 118 -12.56 -3.98 14.63
C VAL A 118 -11.36 -3.44 15.40
N THR A 119 -10.23 -3.27 14.74
CA THR A 119 -9.02 -2.70 15.33
C THR A 119 -8.57 -1.49 14.51
N GLY A 120 -7.72 -0.63 15.07
CA GLY A 120 -7.13 0.47 14.31
C GLY A 120 -6.97 1.75 15.11
N ILE A 121 -7.07 2.90 14.43
CA ILE A 121 -6.98 4.22 15.06
C ILE A 121 -8.05 5.16 14.49
N VAL A 122 -8.53 6.06 15.35
CA VAL A 122 -9.52 7.08 15.01
C VAL A 122 -9.12 8.42 15.58
N SER A 123 -9.44 9.49 14.86
CA SER A 123 -9.25 10.84 15.33
C SER A 123 -10.25 11.21 16.43
N PRO A 124 -9.88 12.04 17.41
CA PRO A 124 -10.82 12.61 18.35
C PRO A 124 -11.90 13.44 17.63
N PRO A 125 -13.14 13.49 18.14
CA PRO A 125 -14.25 14.19 17.48
C PRO A 125 -14.05 15.71 17.33
N GLY A 126 -13.04 16.30 17.99
CA GLY A 126 -12.67 17.71 17.89
C GLY A 126 -11.57 18.03 16.86
N GLU A 127 -11.00 17.03 16.19
CA GLU A 127 -9.99 17.24 15.16
C GLU A 127 -10.50 16.89 13.77
N ALA A 128 -10.30 17.79 12.82
CA ALA A 128 -10.59 17.54 11.41
C ALA A 128 -9.50 16.67 10.77
N CYS A 129 -9.38 15.42 11.20
CA CYS A 129 -8.69 14.41 10.41
C CYS A 129 -9.73 13.56 9.68
N LYS A 130 -9.75 13.65 8.35
CA LYS A 130 -10.69 12.88 7.52
C LYS A 130 -10.30 11.41 7.37
N THR A 131 -9.19 10.99 7.97
CA THR A 131 -8.63 9.65 7.81
C THR A 131 -8.90 8.82 9.05
N VAL A 132 -9.80 7.84 8.91
CA VAL A 132 -9.99 6.76 9.90
C VAL A 132 -9.32 5.51 9.33
N ALA A 133 -8.28 5.02 9.99
CA ALA A 133 -7.64 3.76 9.61
C ALA A 133 -8.23 2.65 10.47
N VAL A 134 -9.34 2.08 10.00
CA VAL A 134 -10.01 0.93 10.62
C VAL A 134 -9.53 -0.33 9.93
N CYS A 135 -8.85 -1.20 10.67
CA CYS A 135 -8.55 -2.56 10.25
C CYS A 135 -9.68 -3.46 10.73
N ILE A 136 -10.53 -3.90 9.81
CA ILE A 136 -11.58 -4.87 10.10
C ILE A 136 -10.97 -6.25 9.87
N CYS A 137 -10.64 -6.95 10.95
CA CYS A 137 -10.22 -8.34 10.87
C CYS A 137 -11.46 -9.22 11.00
N LEU A 138 -11.93 -9.77 9.88
CA LEU A 138 -12.62 -11.05 9.92
C LEU A 138 -11.53 -12.12 9.93
N SER A 139 -11.34 -12.75 11.09
CA SER A 139 -10.70 -14.04 11.25
C SER A 139 -11.51 -15.09 10.47
N ILE A 140 -11.35 -15.11 9.15
CA ILE A 140 -11.72 -16.27 8.35
C ILE A 140 -10.61 -17.29 8.62
N SER A 141 -10.80 -18.08 9.68
CA SER A 141 -10.07 -19.34 9.85
C SER A 141 -10.31 -20.19 8.60
N ALA A 142 -9.23 -20.49 7.88
CA ALA A 142 -9.20 -21.52 6.84
C ALA A 142 -9.01 -22.90 7.49
#